data_AF-A0A522VI08-F1
#
_entry.id   AF-A0A522VI08-F1
#
_cell.length_a   1.000
_cell.length_b   1.000
_cell.length_c   1.000
_cell.angle_alpha   90.00
_cell.angle_beta   90.00
_cell.angle_gamma   90.00
#
_symmetry.space_group_name_H-M   'P 1'
#
loop_
_entity.id
_entity.type
_entity.pdbx_description
1 polymer ?
#
loop_
_entity_poly.entity_id
_entity_poly.type
_entity_poly.pdbx_seq_one_letter_code
_entity_poly.pdbx_strand_id
1 'polypeptide(L)'
;MRIETWKLVLVALVCLTGLLFALPNALPASARASLPSWLSPVSLGLDLQGGSHLLLEADIKAVFKEQSVSLVENARTQLRKESIRYLGLGAEPDGIHVTIPEPEQRDKA
;
A
#
# COMPACT_ATOMS: atom_id res chain seq x y z
N MET A 1 42.11 20.09 -41.02
CA MET A 1 42.10 19.93 -39.55
C MET A 1 42.56 18.50 -39.24
N ARG A 2 43.86 18.28 -39.04
CA ARG A 2 44.41 16.95 -38.71
C ARG A 2 44.36 16.80 -37.21
N ILE A 3 43.58 15.83 -36.73
CA ILE A 3 43.53 15.49 -35.31
C ILE A 3 44.72 14.58 -35.04
N GLU A 4 45.56 14.98 -34.10
CA GLU A 4 46.71 14.19 -33.67
C GLU A 4 46.20 12.85 -33.08
N THR A 5 46.68 11.73 -33.62
CA THR A 5 46.18 10.38 -33.30
C THR A 5 46.28 10.04 -31.82
N TRP A 6 47.26 10.60 -31.09
CA TRP A 6 47.40 10.40 -29.65
C TRP A 6 46.22 11.00 -28.85
N LYS A 7 45.67 12.14 -29.29
CA LYS A 7 44.48 12.75 -28.68
C LYS A 7 43.26 11.87 -28.90
N LEU A 8 43.16 11.28 -30.09
CA LEU A 8 42.08 10.34 -30.41
C LEU A 8 42.17 9.06 -29.56
N VAL A 9 43.36 8.52 -29.36
CA VAL A 9 43.59 7.37 -28.47
C VAL A 9 43.21 7.69 -27.04
N LEU A 10 43.59 8.87 -26.53
CA LEU A 10 43.26 9.29 -25.16
C LEU A 10 41.74 9.44 -24.97
N VAL A 11 41.06 10.10 -25.91
CA VAL A 11 39.59 10.24 -25.88
C VAL A 11 38.90 8.88 -25.97
N ALA A 12 39.34 8.00 -26.88
CA ALA A 12 38.79 6.66 -27.01
C ALA A 12 38.97 5.83 -25.73
N LEU A 13 40.12 5.93 -25.07
CA LEU A 13 40.41 5.23 -23.83
C LEU A 13 39.50 5.70 -22.68
N VAL A 14 39.29 7.01 -22.55
CA VAL A 14 38.38 7.57 -21.53
C VAL A 14 36.93 7.14 -21.79
N CYS A 15 36.47 7.21 -23.05
CA CYS A 15 35.14 6.75 -23.42
C CYS A 15 34.95 5.26 -23.15
N LEU A 16 35.93 4.42 -23.52
CA LEU A 16 35.87 2.98 -23.32
C LEU A 16 35.86 2.61 -21.83
N THR A 17 36.65 3.32 -21.02
CA THR A 17 36.65 3.16 -19.57
C THR A 17 35.29 3.57 -18.98
N GLY A 18 34.74 4.71 -19.37
CA GLY A 18 33.41 5.14 -18.93
C GLY A 18 32.30 4.15 -19.30
N LEU A 19 32.37 3.57 -20.51
CA LEU A 19 31.43 2.55 -20.95
C LEU A 19 31.55 1.28 -20.08
N LEU A 20 32.77 0.85 -19.79
CA LEU A 20 33.04 -0.34 -18.97
C LEU A 20 32.49 -0.19 -17.55
N PHE A 21 32.62 0.99 -16.94
CA PHE A 21 32.04 1.30 -15.63
C PHE A 21 30.52 1.50 -15.66
N ALA A 22 29.93 1.87 -16.80
CA ALA A 22 28.48 2.00 -16.97
C ALA A 22 27.77 0.66 -17.25
N LEU A 23 28.47 -0.34 -17.78
CA LEU A 23 27.91 -1.66 -18.11
C LEU A 23 27.16 -2.34 -16.94
N PRO A 24 27.69 -2.40 -15.70
CA PRO A 24 26.99 -3.03 -14.57
C PRO A 24 25.62 -2.41 -14.25
N ASN A 25 25.47 -1.12 -14.59
CA ASN A 25 24.23 -0.40 -14.37
C ASN A 25 23.15 -0.79 -15.40
N ALA A 26 23.55 -1.10 -16.64
CA ALA A 26 22.63 -1.50 -17.72
C ALA A 26 22.36 -3.02 -17.78
N LEU A 27 23.17 -3.84 -17.11
CA LEU A 27 23.01 -5.30 -17.10
C LEU A 27 21.81 -5.76 -16.25
N PRO A 28 21.02 -6.76 -16.66
CA PRO A 28 19.94 -7.33 -15.84
C PRO A 28 20.49 -8.06 -14.59
N ALA A 29 19.65 -8.22 -13.55
CA ALA A 29 20.05 -8.78 -12.25
C ALA A 29 20.73 -10.16 -12.34
N SER A 30 20.38 -10.97 -13.34
CA SER A 30 20.99 -12.28 -13.62
C SER A 30 22.45 -12.21 -14.07
N ALA A 31 22.83 -11.16 -14.81
CA ALA A 31 24.20 -10.94 -15.27
C ALA A 31 25.07 -10.21 -14.22
N ARG A 32 24.45 -9.57 -13.22
CA ARG A 32 25.14 -8.94 -12.09
C ARG A 32 25.68 -9.96 -11.08
N ALA A 33 25.03 -11.12 -10.97
CA ALA A 33 25.41 -12.17 -10.01
C ALA A 33 26.73 -12.88 -10.36
N SER A 34 27.16 -12.83 -11.63
CA SER A 34 28.42 -13.41 -12.11
C SER A 34 29.57 -12.38 -12.22
N LEU A 35 29.35 -11.13 -11.80
CA LEU A 35 30.39 -10.10 -11.82
C LEU A 35 31.33 -10.26 -10.60
N PRO A 36 32.65 -10.04 -10.78
CA PRO A 36 33.59 -9.96 -9.67
C PRO A 36 33.22 -8.86 -8.66
N SER A 37 33.60 -9.02 -7.39
CA SER A 37 33.25 -8.10 -6.29
C SER A 37 33.71 -6.64 -6.47
N TRP A 38 34.65 -6.36 -7.37
CA TRP A 38 35.12 -5.00 -7.70
C TRP A 38 34.23 -4.28 -8.72
N LEU A 39 33.29 -4.99 -9.36
CA LEU A 39 32.34 -4.50 -10.37
C LEU A 39 30.89 -4.47 -9.82
N SER A 40 30.74 -4.41 -8.50
CA SER A 40 29.43 -4.35 -7.87
C SER A 40 28.67 -3.10 -8.32
N PRO A 41 27.45 -3.24 -8.86
CA PRO A 41 26.65 -2.10 -9.26
C PRO A 41 26.27 -1.27 -8.03
N VAL A 42 26.20 0.05 -8.22
CA VAL A 42 25.71 0.98 -7.20
C VAL A 42 24.30 0.54 -6.77
N SER A 43 24.07 0.44 -5.47
CA SER A 43 22.74 0.16 -4.93
C SER A 43 21.81 1.29 -5.37
N LEU A 44 20.93 1.01 -6.32
CA LEU A 44 19.87 1.94 -6.70
C LEU A 44 19.00 2.12 -5.44
N GLY A 45 18.94 3.36 -4.95
CA GLY A 45 18.16 3.70 -3.77
C GLY A 45 16.70 3.29 -3.92
N LEU A 46 15.99 3.23 -2.78
CA LEU A 46 14.60 2.78 -2.66
C LEU A 46 13.64 3.39 -3.70
N ASP A 47 13.91 4.63 -4.13
CA ASP A 47 13.14 5.38 -5.13
C ASP A 47 13.19 4.75 -6.54
N LEU A 48 14.32 4.16 -6.92
CA LEU A 48 14.51 3.48 -8.21
C LEU A 48 14.21 1.97 -8.14
N GLN A 49 13.97 1.43 -6.94
CA GLN A 49 13.52 0.04 -6.74
C GLN A 49 11.99 -0.11 -6.76
N GLY A 50 11.23 0.98 -6.94
CA GLY A 50 9.77 0.93 -7.09
C GLY A 50 9.05 0.29 -5.90
N GLY A 51 9.60 0.50 -4.69
CA GLY A 51 9.23 -0.23 -3.48
C GLY A 51 8.36 0.54 -2.49
N SER A 52 7.66 1.61 -2.89
CA SER A 52 6.65 2.22 -2.03
C SER A 52 5.36 1.39 -2.04
N HIS A 53 5.46 0.14 -1.58
CA HIS A 53 4.36 -0.48 -0.88
C HIS A 53 4.13 0.34 0.39
N LEU A 54 3.39 1.45 0.24
CA LEU A 54 2.62 2.00 1.34
C LEU A 54 1.67 0.88 1.74
N LEU A 55 2.09 0.07 2.72
CA LEU A 55 1.19 -0.69 3.57
C LEU A 55 0.31 0.34 4.26
N LEU A 56 -0.69 0.85 3.54
CA LEU A 56 -1.85 1.43 4.15
C LEU A 56 -2.61 0.23 4.72
N GLU A 57 -2.17 -0.23 5.88
CA GLU A 57 -2.88 -1.21 6.68
C GLU A 57 -4.16 -0.52 7.15
N ALA A 58 -5.14 -0.46 6.25
CA ALA A 58 -6.47 -0.03 6.58
C ALA A 58 -7.01 -1.07 7.56
N ASP A 59 -7.09 -0.70 8.84
CA ASP A 59 -7.64 -1.56 9.88
C ASP A 59 -9.13 -1.77 9.61
N ILE A 60 -9.43 -2.81 8.83
CA ILE A 60 -10.79 -3.20 8.47
C ILE A 60 -11.64 -3.44 9.72
N LYS A 61 -11.04 -3.90 10.83
CA LYS A 61 -11.77 -4.14 12.09
C LYS A 61 -12.23 -2.84 12.73
N ALA A 62 -11.42 -1.78 12.66
CA ALA A 62 -11.80 -0.46 13.14
C ALA A 62 -13.02 0.08 12.35
N VAL A 63 -13.01 -0.09 11.02
CA VAL A 63 -14.12 0.32 10.14
C VAL A 63 -15.41 -0.46 10.44
N PHE A 64 -15.32 -1.79 10.65
CA PHE A 64 -16.51 -2.59 11.02
C PHE A 64 -17.09 -2.18 12.37
N LYS A 65 -16.24 -1.90 13.37
CA LYS A 65 -16.68 -1.44 14.68
C LYS A 65 -17.39 -0.08 14.60
N GLU A 66 -16.82 0.86 13.85
CA GLU A 66 -17.40 2.19 13.67
C GLU A 66 -18.75 2.12 12.94
N GLN A 67 -18.86 1.29 11.89
CA GLN A 67 -20.12 1.05 11.20
C GLN A 67 -21.19 0.41 12.12
N SER A 68 -20.84 -0.61 12.91
CA SER A 68 -21.79 -1.25 13.83
C SER A 68 -22.33 -0.28 14.89
N VAL A 69 -21.46 0.60 15.43
CA VAL A 69 -21.88 1.65 16.38
C VAL A 69 -22.82 2.64 15.70
N SER A 70 -22.47 3.09 14.48
CA SER A 70 -23.33 4.01 13.71
C SER A 70 -24.72 3.44 13.43
N LEU A 71 -24.79 2.16 13.06
CA LEU A 71 -26.05 1.48 12.80
C LEU A 71 -26.91 1.33 14.07
N VAL A 72 -26.29 1.05 15.23
CA VAL A 72 -27.01 1.00 16.52
C VAL A 72 -27.63 2.36 16.85
N GLU A 73 -26.88 3.46 16.69
CA GLU A 73 -27.39 4.80 16.96
C GLU A 73 -28.51 5.21 15.99
N ASN A 74 -28.40 4.81 14.71
CA ASN A 74 -29.47 5.01 13.74
C ASN A 74 -30.74 4.21 14.09
N ALA A 75 -30.60 2.94 14.46
CA ALA A 75 -31.72 2.11 14.90
C ALA A 75 -32.38 2.70 16.16
N ARG A 76 -31.57 3.19 17.10
CA ARG A 76 -32.06 3.89 18.31
C ARG A 76 -32.90 5.12 17.95
N THR A 77 -32.42 5.91 17.00
CA THR A 77 -33.06 7.14 16.57
C THR A 77 -34.38 6.87 15.86
N GLN A 78 -34.43 5.85 14.99
CA GLN A 78 -35.66 5.45 14.29
C GLN A 78 -36.69 4.86 15.26
N LEU A 79 -36.30 3.95 16.15
CA LEU A 79 -37.21 3.35 17.13
C LEU A 79 -37.78 4.40 18.08
N ARG A 80 -36.99 5.40 18.48
CA ARG A 80 -37.47 6.54 19.29
C ARG A 80 -38.44 7.42 18.51
N LYS A 81 -38.19 7.64 17.21
CA LYS A 81 -39.08 8.44 16.35
C LYS A 81 -40.46 7.78 16.20
N GLU A 82 -40.49 6.47 16.04
CA GLU A 82 -41.73 5.68 15.95
C GLU A 82 -42.35 5.33 17.32
N SER A 83 -41.79 5.83 18.42
CA SER A 83 -42.23 5.54 19.81
C SER A 83 -42.31 4.04 20.13
N ILE A 84 -41.44 3.23 19.51
CA ILE A 84 -41.34 1.79 19.73
C ILE A 84 -40.49 1.55 20.97
N ARG A 85 -41.03 0.79 21.94
CA ARG A 85 -40.26 0.40 23.13
C ARG A 85 -39.30 -0.72 22.75
N TYR A 86 -38.02 -0.55 23.07
CA TYR A 86 -36.98 -1.54 22.84
C TYR A 86 -36.21 -1.85 24.13
N LEU A 87 -35.77 -3.09 24.30
CA LEU A 87 -34.86 -3.54 25.34
C LEU A 87 -33.57 -4.05 24.72
N GLY A 88 -32.43 -3.75 25.36
CA GLY A 88 -31.14 -4.35 25.02
C GLY A 88 -30.62 -4.01 23.63
N LEU A 89 -30.66 -2.73 23.21
CA LEU A 89 -30.04 -2.29 21.96
C LEU A 89 -28.51 -2.22 22.12
N GLY A 90 -27.78 -3.14 21.50
CA GLY A 90 -26.32 -3.24 21.60
C GLY A 90 -25.66 -3.74 20.31
N ALA A 91 -24.40 -3.32 20.12
CA ALA A 91 -23.54 -3.83 19.05
C ALA A 91 -22.80 -5.07 19.55
N GLU A 92 -23.05 -6.20 18.90
CA GLU A 92 -22.38 -7.49 19.12
C GLU A 92 -21.28 -7.65 18.05
N PRO A 93 -20.20 -8.42 18.28
CA PRO A 93 -19.13 -8.63 17.29
C PRO A 93 -19.57 -9.09 15.89
N ASP A 94 -20.77 -9.68 15.77
CA ASP A 94 -21.30 -10.27 14.52
C ASP A 94 -22.59 -9.57 14.03
N GLY A 95 -23.01 -8.47 14.66
CA GLY A 95 -24.22 -7.75 14.25
C GLY A 95 -24.85 -6.88 15.34
N ILE A 96 -26.12 -6.53 15.13
CA ILE A 96 -26.89 -5.68 16.04
C ILE A 96 -28.03 -6.50 16.61
N HIS A 97 -28.11 -6.59 17.94
CA HIS A 97 -29.21 -7.25 18.61
C HIS A 97 -30.20 -6.22 19.13
N VAL A 98 -31.48 -6.40 18.79
CA VAL A 98 -32.59 -5.57 19.29
C VAL A 98 -33.68 -6.49 19.79
N THR A 99 -34.05 -6.38 21.06
CA THR A 99 -35.22 -7.08 21.61
C THR A 99 -36.41 -6.12 21.66
N ILE A 100 -37.42 -6.38 20.84
CA ILE A 100 -38.71 -5.67 20.88
C ILE A 100 -39.71 -6.56 21.64
N PRO A 101 -40.14 -6.17 22.85
CA PRO A 101 -41.02 -6.99 23.70
C PRO A 101 -42.48 -7.03 23.23
N GLU A 102 -42.93 -6.05 22.45
CA GLU A 102 -44.34 -5.89 22.07
C GLU A 102 -44.59 -6.52 20.68
N PRO A 103 -45.42 -7.58 20.54
CA PRO A 103 -45.59 -8.32 19.29
C PRO A 103 -46.27 -7.51 18.17
N GLU A 104 -47.06 -6.49 18.52
CA GLU A 104 -47.72 -5.59 17.54
C GLU A 104 -46.77 -4.59 16.86
N GLN A 105 -45.55 -4.39 17.40
CA GLN A 105 -44.56 -3.46 16.85
C GLN A 105 -43.50 -4.13 15.95
N ARG A 106 -43.52 -5.48 15.82
CA ARG A 106 -42.60 -6.21 14.95
C ARG A 106 -42.87 -6.00 13.46
N ASP A 107 -44.11 -5.70 13.09
CA ASP A 107 -44.50 -5.46 11.69
C ASP A 107 -44.23 -4.01 11.22
N LYS A 108 -43.80 -3.12 12.13
CA LYS A 108 -43.45 -1.71 11.85
C LYS A 108 -41.95 -1.41 11.89
N ALA A 109 -41.12 -2.37 12.32
CA ALA A 109 -39.66 -2.26 12.39
C ALA A 109 -39.02 -2.84 11.13
#